data_AF-A0A2D4IJ83-F1
#
_entry.id   AF-A0A2D4IJ83-F1
#
_cell.length_a   1.000
_cell.length_b   1.000
_cell.length_c   1.000
_cell.angle_alpha   90.00
_cell.angle_beta   90.00
_cell.angle_gamma   90.00
#
_symmetry.space_group_name_H-M   'P 1'
#
loop_
_entity.id
_entity.type
_entity.pdbx_description
1 polymer ?
#
loop_
_entity_poly.entity_id
_entity_poly.type
_entity_poly.pdbx_seq_one_letter_code
_entity_poly.pdbx_strand_id
1 'polypeptide(L)'
;ALFRVTRSLLHRDAREDPLEGRAEDFGQFLYDKIAQIREGFTFDAEGPADVARTGLETVIWTEFDLVTLEDVDRLLVGLRATTCLLDPCPSWLVLATSEVTRGWIQSIVNASLSE
;
A
#
# COMPACT_ATOMS: atom_id res chain seq x y z
N ALA A 1 -14.67 -27.09 9.77
CA ALA A 1 -14.00 -25.92 10.38
C ALA A 1 -14.70 -24.60 10.04
N LEU A 2 -15.07 -24.38 8.77
CA LEU A 2 -15.69 -23.12 8.28
C LEU A 2 -16.94 -22.67 9.06
N PHE A 3 -17.86 -23.58 9.37
CA PHE A 3 -19.12 -23.27 10.07
C PHE A 3 -18.98 -22.90 11.56
N ARG A 4 -17.82 -23.19 12.18
CA ARG A 4 -17.56 -22.82 13.58
C ARG A 4 -17.14 -21.35 13.71
N VAL A 5 -16.48 -20.82 12.68
CA VAL A 5 -16.01 -19.43 12.60
C VAL A 5 -17.20 -18.49 12.39
N THR A 6 -18.16 -18.86 11.55
CA THR A 6 -19.32 -18.01 11.23
C THR A 6 -20.23 -17.76 12.43
N ARG A 7 -20.40 -18.77 13.30
CA ARG A 7 -21.23 -18.62 14.51
C ARG A 7 -20.60 -17.69 15.57
N SER A 8 -19.27 -17.55 15.54
CA SER A 8 -18.52 -16.65 16.43
C SER A 8 -18.65 -15.17 16.05
N LEU A 9 -18.94 -14.86 14.79
CA LEU A 9 -19.09 -13.48 14.30
C LEU A 9 -20.50 -12.93 14.53
N LEU A 10 -21.51 -13.79 14.66
CA LEU A 10 -22.93 -13.42 14.72
C LEU A 10 -23.48 -13.29 16.14
N HIS A 11 -22.72 -13.67 17.17
CA HIS A 11 -23.12 -13.55 18.58
C HIS A 11 -22.16 -12.62 19.32
N ARG A 12 -22.41 -11.31 19.18
CA ARG A 12 -21.64 -10.23 19.83
C ARG A 12 -21.89 -10.15 21.35
N ASP A 13 -23.04 -10.64 21.81
CA ASP A 13 -23.57 -10.38 23.16
C ASP A 13 -22.92 -11.22 24.28
N ALA A 14 -21.99 -12.12 23.96
CA ALA A 14 -21.31 -12.98 24.95
C ALA A 14 -19.82 -12.66 25.15
N ARG A 15 -19.32 -11.58 24.55
CA ARG A 15 -17.93 -11.14 24.70
C ARG A 15 -17.89 -9.91 25.61
N GLU A 16 -17.35 -10.06 26.81
CA GLU A 16 -16.68 -8.92 27.47
C GLU A 16 -15.66 -8.40 26.45
N ASP A 17 -15.72 -7.12 26.09
CA ASP A 17 -14.86 -6.57 25.04
C ASP A 17 -13.41 -6.56 25.54
N PRO A 18 -12.54 -7.46 25.09
CA PRO A 18 -11.19 -7.54 25.63
C PRO A 18 -10.35 -6.34 25.16
N LEU A 19 -10.92 -5.45 24.35
CA LEU A 19 -10.26 -4.34 23.67
C LEU A 19 -10.65 -2.98 24.25
N GLU A 20 -11.57 -2.92 25.21
CA GLU A 20 -11.92 -1.67 25.89
C GLU A 20 -10.66 -1.11 26.59
N GLY A 21 -10.19 0.07 26.17
CA GLY A 21 -8.92 0.67 26.59
C GLY A 21 -7.75 0.47 25.63
N ARG A 22 -7.73 -0.60 24.80
CA ARG A 22 -6.61 -0.86 23.87
C ARG A 22 -6.57 0.09 22.67
N ALA A 23 -7.73 0.61 22.25
CA ALA A 23 -7.81 1.56 21.15
C ALA A 23 -7.33 2.95 21.58
N GLU A 24 -7.69 3.37 22.79
CA GLU A 24 -7.27 4.62 23.40
C GLU A 24 -5.77 4.59 23.71
N ASP A 25 -5.26 3.49 24.27
CA ASP A 25 -3.83 3.27 24.50
C ASP A 25 -3.02 3.32 23.20
N PHE A 26 -3.53 2.69 22.13
CA PHE A 26 -2.92 2.76 20.81
C PHE A 26 -2.94 4.18 20.24
N GLY A 27 -4.06 4.89 20.40
CA GLY A 27 -4.20 6.28 19.96
C GLY A 27 -3.20 7.20 20.65
N GLN A 28 -3.03 7.04 21.97
CA GLN A 28 -2.05 7.80 22.74
C GLN A 28 -0.62 7.46 22.32
N PHE A 29 -0.28 6.17 22.19
CA PHE A 29 1.03 5.74 21.72
C PHE A 29 1.37 6.30 20.32
N LEU A 30 0.40 6.28 19.41
CA LEU A 30 0.57 6.81 18.06
C LEU A 30 0.78 8.34 18.10
N TYR A 31 0.00 9.05 18.91
CA TYR A 31 0.14 10.49 19.09
C TYR A 31 1.54 10.86 19.60
N ASP A 32 2.00 10.19 20.66
CA ASP A 32 3.31 10.43 21.27
C ASP A 32 4.44 10.14 20.27
N LYS A 33 4.31 9.07 19.47
CA LYS A 33 5.31 8.72 18.46
C LYS A 33 5.37 9.74 17.32
N ILE A 34 4.22 10.29 16.89
CA ILE A 34 4.18 11.37 15.91
C ILE A 34 4.84 12.64 16.48
N ALA A 35 4.59 12.96 17.75
CA ALA A 35 5.21 14.11 18.42
C ALA A 35 6.74 13.97 18.47
N GLN A 36 7.26 12.80 18.87
CA GLN A 36 8.70 12.51 18.89
C GLN A 36 9.35 12.63 17.50
N ILE A 37 8.68 12.14 16.46
CA ILE A 37 9.17 12.25 15.08
C ILE A 37 9.27 13.73 14.66
N ARG A 38 8.22 14.52 14.94
CA ARG A 38 8.21 15.96 14.64
C ARG A 38 9.30 16.72 15.37
N GLU A 39 9.51 16.40 16.65
CA GLU A 39 10.58 17.00 17.46
C GLU A 39 11.97 16.65 16.93
N GLY A 40 12.17 15.38 16.54
CA GLY A 40 13.40 14.93 15.86
C GLY A 40 13.66 15.65 14.54
N PHE A 41 12.61 16.02 13.79
CA PHE A 41 12.76 16.83 12.57
C PHE A 41 13.04 18.31 12.84
N THR A 42 12.62 18.86 13.99
CA THR A 42 12.96 20.24 14.38
C THR A 42 14.36 20.41 14.96
N PHE A 43 15.00 19.30 15.38
CA PHE A 43 16.32 19.30 16.00
C PHE A 43 17.46 19.63 15.02
N ASP A 44 17.27 19.40 13.71
CA ASP A 44 18.27 19.66 12.67
C ASP A 44 18.02 20.97 11.90
N ALA A 45 17.39 21.98 12.52
CA ALA A 45 17.17 23.29 11.92
C ALA A 45 18.39 24.24 12.02
N GLU A 46 19.61 23.70 12.08
CA GLU A 46 20.86 24.47 12.06
C GLU A 46 21.85 23.91 11.03
N GLY A 47 21.32 23.43 9.89
CA GLY A 47 22.04 23.25 8.63
C GLY A 47 21.78 24.44 7.69
N PRO A 48 22.71 24.76 6.77
CA PRO A 48 22.62 25.97 5.96
C PRO A 48 21.29 26.02 5.22
N ALA A 49 20.65 27.20 5.30
CA ALA A 49 19.35 27.55 4.74
C ALA A 49 19.35 27.55 3.20
N ASP A 50 19.74 26.43 2.59
CA ASP A 50 19.89 26.23 1.15
C ASP A 50 19.43 24.84 0.68
N VAL A 51 18.69 24.10 1.50
CA VAL A 51 17.71 23.18 0.91
C VAL A 51 16.53 24.05 0.57
N ALA A 52 16.61 24.65 -0.62
CA ALA A 52 15.52 25.31 -1.29
C ALA A 52 14.24 24.59 -0.89
N ARG A 53 13.38 25.33 -0.19
CA ARG A 53 11.94 25.09 -0.20
C ARG A 53 11.50 25.34 -1.64
N THR A 54 11.97 24.49 -2.57
CA THR A 54 11.40 24.31 -3.89
C THR A 54 9.95 24.11 -3.59
N GLY A 55 9.16 25.10 -4.00
CA GLY A 55 7.72 25.02 -3.88
C GLY A 55 7.33 23.63 -4.32
N LEU A 56 6.42 23.01 -3.58
CA LEU A 56 5.66 21.88 -4.09
C LEU A 56 4.86 22.41 -5.29
N GLU A 57 5.55 22.67 -6.40
CA GLU A 57 4.92 22.85 -7.70
C GLU A 57 4.14 21.58 -7.88
N THR A 58 2.83 21.72 -7.78
CA THR A 58 1.92 20.62 -7.97
C THR A 58 2.03 20.29 -9.45
N VAL A 59 2.88 19.30 -9.78
CA VAL A 59 3.04 18.82 -11.15
C VAL A 59 1.74 18.13 -11.51
N ILE A 60 0.87 18.86 -12.21
CA ILE A 60 -0.37 18.33 -12.75
C ILE A 60 -0.01 17.65 -14.07
N TRP A 61 -0.03 16.32 -14.09
CA TRP A 61 0.14 15.53 -15.29
C TRP A 61 -1.15 15.62 -16.11
N THR A 62 -1.06 16.11 -17.34
CA THR A 62 -2.21 16.26 -18.25
C THR A 62 -2.43 15.03 -19.13
N GLU A 63 -1.39 14.22 -19.31
CA GLU A 63 -1.41 13.01 -20.12
C GLU A 63 -0.38 12.00 -19.61
N PHE A 64 -0.62 10.73 -19.93
CA PHE A 64 0.28 9.63 -19.62
C PHE A 64 0.61 8.86 -20.90
N ASP A 65 1.87 8.43 -21.01
CA ASP A 65 2.28 7.53 -22.07
C ASP A 65 1.63 6.15 -21.89
N LEU A 66 1.17 5.58 -23.00
CA LEU A 66 0.64 4.22 -22.99
C LEU A 66 1.76 3.20 -22.74
N VAL A 67 1.42 2.15 -22.01
CA VAL A 67 2.31 1.05 -21.70
C VAL A 67 2.36 0.07 -22.88
N THR A 68 3.57 -0.33 -23.27
CA THR A 68 3.79 -1.36 -24.29
C THR A 68 3.79 -2.77 -23.69
N LEU A 69 3.66 -3.81 -24.51
CA LEU A 69 3.83 -5.19 -24.02
C LEU A 69 5.23 -5.43 -23.45
N GLU A 70 6.26 -4.79 -24.02
CA GLU A 70 7.64 -4.93 -23.56
C GLU A 70 7.84 -4.32 -22.17
N ASP A 71 7.16 -3.21 -21.87
CA ASP A 71 7.17 -2.61 -20.54
C ASP A 71 6.53 -3.55 -19.49
N VAL A 72 5.43 -4.21 -19.85
CA VAL A 72 4.79 -5.22 -19.00
C VAL A 72 5.73 -6.41 -18.80
N ASP A 73 6.33 -6.93 -19.87
CA ASP A 73 7.27 -8.06 -19.79
C ASP A 73 8.48 -7.72 -18.90
N ARG A 74 9.04 -6.51 -19.03
CA ARG A 74 10.14 -6.02 -18.17
C ARG A 74 9.74 -5.96 -16.70
N LEU A 75 8.52 -5.51 -16.40
CA LEU A 75 8.00 -5.47 -15.03
C LEU A 75 7.81 -6.87 -14.45
N LEU A 76 7.23 -7.79 -15.23
CA LEU A 76 7.02 -9.17 -14.83
C LEU A 76 8.36 -9.86 -14.53
N VAL A 77 9.40 -9.66 -15.36
CA VAL A 77 10.75 -10.19 -15.09
C VAL A 77 11.33 -9.66 -13.77
N GLY A 78 10.99 -8.43 -13.38
CA GLY A 78 11.43 -7.81 -12.14
C GLY A 78 10.65 -8.22 -10.88
N LEU A 79 9.49 -8.88 -11.03
CA LEU A 79 8.67 -9.27 -9.89
C LEU A 79 9.34 -10.40 -9.11
N ARG A 80 9.61 -10.13 -7.83
CA ARG A 80 9.90 -11.18 -6.86
C ARG A 80 8.59 -11.72 -6.34
N ALA A 81 8.18 -12.89 -6.84
CA ALA A 81 7.07 -13.64 -6.28
C ALA A 81 7.26 -13.74 -4.76
N THR A 82 6.33 -13.17 -3.99
CA THR A 82 6.38 -13.39 -2.55
C THR A 82 5.84 -14.79 -2.27
N THR A 83 6.53 -15.51 -1.39
CA THR A 83 6.07 -16.81 -0.89
C THR A 83 5.20 -16.66 0.36
N CYS A 84 4.75 -15.44 0.65
CA CYS A 84 3.96 -15.15 1.83
C CYS A 84 2.55 -15.73 1.67
N LEU A 85 2.17 -16.63 2.58
CA LEU A 85 0.89 -17.33 2.57
C LEU A 85 -0.33 -16.40 2.75
N LEU A 86 -0.09 -15.15 3.19
CA LEU A 86 -1.09 -14.11 3.39
C LEU A 86 -0.94 -12.94 2.40
N ASP A 87 -0.14 -13.08 1.34
CA ASP A 87 -0.06 -12.06 0.30
C ASP A 87 -1.40 -11.99 -0.46
N PRO A 88 -2.13 -10.87 -0.43
CA PRO A 88 -3.42 -10.73 -1.10
C PRO A 88 -3.31 -10.80 -2.63
N CYS A 89 -2.11 -10.58 -3.19
CA CYS A 89 -1.86 -10.70 -4.62
C CYS A 89 -0.88 -11.86 -4.85
N PRO A 90 -1.32 -12.99 -5.43
CA PRO A 90 -0.41 -14.07 -5.78
C PRO A 90 0.42 -13.65 -6.99
N SER A 91 1.43 -12.82 -6.76
CA SER A 91 2.41 -12.38 -7.77
C SER A 91 3.05 -13.57 -8.49
N TRP A 92 3.22 -14.71 -7.80
CA TRP A 92 3.60 -15.99 -8.39
C TRP A 92 2.63 -16.47 -9.49
N LEU A 93 1.32 -16.31 -9.29
CA LEU A 93 0.29 -16.76 -10.23
C LEU A 93 0.28 -15.86 -11.47
N VAL A 94 0.44 -14.55 -11.27
CA VAL A 94 0.58 -13.60 -12.38
C VAL A 94 1.81 -13.95 -13.23
N LEU A 95 2.93 -14.28 -12.60
CA LEU A 95 4.14 -14.73 -13.31
C LEU A 95 3.93 -16.04 -14.06
N ALA A 96 3.35 -17.04 -13.39
CA ALA A 96 3.10 -18.35 -13.96
C ALA A 96 2.10 -18.31 -15.14
N THR A 97 1.23 -17.30 -15.18
CA THR A 97 0.21 -17.11 -16.22
C THR A 97 0.52 -15.91 -17.13
N SER A 98 1.76 -15.42 -17.12
CA SER A 98 2.19 -14.20 -17.83
C SER A 98 1.87 -14.21 -19.32
N GLU A 99 2.06 -15.33 -20.01
CA GLU A 99 1.72 -15.44 -21.44
C GLU A 99 0.26 -15.10 -21.75
N VAL A 100 -0.65 -15.49 -20.86
CA VAL A 100 -2.09 -15.25 -21.01
C VAL A 100 -2.48 -13.89 -20.46
N THR A 101 -1.87 -13.45 -19.36
CA THR A 101 -2.29 -12.25 -18.62
C THR A 101 -1.64 -10.96 -19.10
N ARG A 102 -0.45 -10.99 -19.74
CA ARG A 102 0.29 -9.76 -20.13
C ARG A 102 -0.52 -8.80 -21.00
N GLY A 103 -1.28 -9.31 -21.97
CA GLY A 103 -2.11 -8.48 -22.86
C GLY A 103 -3.29 -7.84 -22.13
N TRP A 104 -3.86 -8.55 -21.14
CA TRP A 104 -4.94 -8.04 -20.30
C TRP A 104 -4.42 -6.96 -19.37
N ILE A 105 -3.26 -7.18 -18.74
CA ILE A 105 -2.59 -6.19 -17.89
C ILE A 105 -2.33 -4.91 -18.67
N GLN A 106 -1.73 -5.03 -19.86
CA GLN A 106 -1.51 -3.88 -20.74
C GLN A 106 -2.81 -3.13 -21.05
N SER A 107 -3.86 -3.86 -21.44
CA SER A 107 -5.14 -3.26 -21.83
C SER A 107 -5.83 -2.55 -20.68
N ILE A 108 -5.83 -3.16 -19.48
CA ILE A 108 -6.42 -2.58 -18.27
C ILE A 108 -5.67 -1.31 -17.88
N VAL A 109 -4.34 -1.35 -17.84
CA VAL A 109 -3.52 -0.18 -17.47
C VAL A 109 -3.74 0.95 -18.47
N ASN A 110 -3.67 0.67 -19.77
CA ASN A 110 -3.85 1.71 -20.78
C ASN A 110 -5.26 2.30 -20.78
N ALA A 111 -6.29 1.52 -20.45
CA ALA A 111 -7.63 2.06 -20.26
C ALA A 111 -7.69 3.01 -19.06
N SER A 112 -7.05 2.66 -17.94
CA SER A 112 -7.01 3.50 -16.74
C SER A 112 -6.19 4.79 -16.89
N LEU A 113 -5.24 4.84 -17.84
CA LEU A 113 -4.46 6.04 -18.14
C LEU A 113 -5.22 7.06 -19.00
N SER A 114 -6.35 6.66 -19.58
CA SER A 114 -7.18 7.50 -20.44
C SER A 114 -8.43 8.08 -19.75
N GLU A 115 -8.66 7.73 -18.48
CA GLU A 115 -9.70 8.30 -17.60
C GLU A 115 -9.17 9.50 -16.80
#